data_AF-A0A897ND01-F1
#
_entry.id   AF-A0A897ND01-F1
#
_cell.length_a   1.000
_cell.length_b   1.000
_cell.length_c   1.000
_cell.angle_alpha   90.00
_cell.angle_beta   90.00
_cell.angle_gamma   90.00
#
_symmetry.space_group_name_H-M   'P 1'
#
loop_
_entity.id
_entity.type
_entity.pdbx_description
1 polymer ?
#
loop_
_entity_poly.entity_id
_entity_poly.type
_entity_poly.pdbx_seq_one_letter_code
_entity_poly.pdbx_strand_id
1 'polypeptide(L)'
;MAIEELPSALVTDRDGRLCTNAGIDWSNAPEGAMTLLPEDPDASARRIRTALKERTGAELAVVLADSEILGPGSMDLATGCSGIQVVDSNFGRTDLYGQPKIDGMDMIASELAAGSALLFGQADEQIPVVVRGLEYESGEGVPNSGGLIRRGLRKTIQLTTQLKAREWF
;
A
#
# COMPACT_ATOMS: atom_id res chain seq x y z
N MET A 1 -21.16 -10.73 -11.84
CA MET A 1 -20.90 -9.39 -11.24
C MET A 1 -19.41 -9.10 -11.32
N ALA A 2 -18.92 -8.45 -12.40
CA ALA A 2 -17.52 -8.06 -12.74
C ALA A 2 -16.38 -9.09 -12.49
N ILE A 3 -16.20 -9.55 -11.25
CA ILE A 3 -15.27 -10.61 -10.83
C ILE A 3 -15.55 -11.95 -11.53
N GLU A 4 -16.82 -12.26 -11.83
CA GLU A 4 -17.16 -13.46 -12.62
C GLU A 4 -16.74 -13.37 -14.09
N GLU A 5 -16.52 -12.15 -14.60
CA GLU A 5 -16.09 -11.90 -15.99
C GLU A 5 -14.55 -11.80 -16.10
N LEU A 6 -13.85 -11.67 -14.98
CA LEU A 6 -12.39 -11.74 -14.87
C LEU A 6 -12.00 -13.04 -14.14
N PRO A 7 -11.95 -14.19 -14.84
CA PRO A 7 -11.66 -15.48 -14.21
C PRO A 7 -10.25 -15.57 -13.59
N SER A 8 -9.41 -14.58 -13.86
CA SER A 8 -8.04 -14.47 -13.35
C SER A 8 -7.58 -13.02 -13.34
N ALA A 9 -6.82 -12.63 -12.32
CA ALA A 9 -6.07 -11.39 -12.29
C ALA A 9 -4.57 -11.66 -12.52
N LEU A 10 -3.91 -10.80 -13.30
CA LEU A 10 -2.45 -10.85 -13.46
C LEU A 10 -1.81 -10.13 -12.27
N VAL A 11 -0.92 -10.79 -11.54
CA VAL A 11 -0.14 -10.14 -10.46
C VAL A 11 1.32 -10.05 -10.90
N THR A 12 1.88 -8.85 -10.90
CA THR A 12 3.28 -8.61 -11.25
C THR A 12 4.03 -7.93 -10.12
N ASP A 13 5.32 -8.20 -10.02
CA ASP A 13 6.26 -7.39 -9.24
C ASP A 13 6.74 -6.21 -10.10
N ARG A 14 6.47 -4.99 -9.66
CA ARG A 14 6.93 -3.75 -10.26
C ARG A 14 7.75 -2.99 -9.23
N ASP A 15 9.07 -2.97 -9.42
CA ASP A 15 10.02 -2.33 -8.49
C ASP A 15 9.83 -2.78 -7.03
N GLY A 16 9.45 -4.05 -6.86
CA GLY A 16 9.16 -4.65 -5.58
C GLY A 16 7.81 -4.33 -4.98
N ARG A 17 6.86 -3.77 -5.73
CA ARG A 17 5.45 -3.70 -5.36
C ARG A 17 4.70 -4.79 -6.11
N LEU A 18 3.87 -5.57 -5.42
CA LEU A 18 2.92 -6.42 -6.11
C LEU A 18 1.76 -5.56 -6.60
N CYS A 19 1.47 -5.66 -7.89
CA CYS A 19 0.38 -4.93 -8.53
C CYS A 19 -0.52 -5.92 -9.26
N THR A 20 -1.82 -5.75 -9.09
CA THR A 20 -2.83 -6.39 -9.93
C THR A 20 -2.92 -5.68 -11.27
N ASN A 21 -3.09 -6.46 -12.34
CA ASN A 21 -3.08 -6.02 -13.74
C ASN A 21 -1.85 -5.17 -14.10
N ALA A 22 -0.71 -5.43 -13.45
CA ALA A 22 0.52 -4.65 -13.58
C ALA A 22 0.41 -3.15 -13.24
N GLY A 23 -0.64 -2.77 -12.50
CA GLY A 23 -0.95 -1.37 -12.21
C GLY A 23 -1.38 -0.58 -13.45
N ILE A 24 -1.91 -1.29 -14.44
CA ILE A 24 -2.55 -0.70 -15.61
C ILE A 24 -4.02 -0.55 -15.28
N ASP A 25 -4.55 0.65 -15.51
CA ASP A 25 -5.97 0.93 -15.36
C ASP A 25 -6.60 1.38 -16.68
N TRP A 26 -7.76 0.82 -16.99
CA TRP A 26 -8.61 1.21 -18.11
C TRP A 26 -9.75 2.12 -17.68
N SER A 27 -10.04 2.15 -16.38
CA SER A 27 -11.04 3.03 -15.79
C SER A 27 -10.55 4.48 -15.81
N ASN A 28 -11.50 5.42 -15.87
CA ASN A 28 -11.22 6.86 -15.84
C ASN A 28 -10.17 7.35 -16.87
N ALA A 29 -9.94 6.56 -17.93
CA ALA A 29 -9.07 6.89 -19.04
C ALA A 29 -9.90 7.33 -20.27
N PRO A 30 -9.37 8.19 -21.15
CA PRO A 30 -9.99 8.47 -22.43
C PRO A 30 -10.21 7.20 -23.26
N GLU A 31 -11.19 7.23 -24.16
CA GLU A 31 -11.51 6.09 -25.02
C GLU A 31 -10.27 5.62 -25.81
N GLY A 32 -9.98 4.31 -25.75
CA GLY A 32 -8.82 3.71 -26.41
C GLY A 32 -7.48 3.94 -25.70
N ALA A 33 -7.47 4.55 -24.50
CA ALA A 33 -6.28 4.75 -23.69
C ALA A 33 -6.31 3.90 -22.41
N MET A 34 -5.15 3.83 -21.77
CA MET A 34 -4.96 3.24 -20.44
C MET A 34 -4.03 4.14 -19.64
N THR A 35 -4.23 4.14 -18.33
CA THR A 35 -3.37 4.86 -17.39
C THR A 35 -2.32 3.91 -16.84
N LEU A 36 -1.07 4.39 -16.82
CA LEU A 36 0.03 3.70 -16.17
C LEU A 36 0.29 4.36 -14.83
N LEU A 37 0.75 3.55 -13.88
CA LEU A 37 1.39 4.08 -12.68
C LEU A 37 2.52 5.05 -13.04
N PRO A 38 2.76 6.07 -12.18
CA PRO A 38 3.95 6.90 -12.28
C PRO A 38 5.22 6.04 -12.29
N GLU A 39 6.23 6.47 -13.04
CA GLU A 39 7.54 5.82 -13.08
C GLU A 39 8.22 5.79 -11.69
N ASP A 40 8.10 6.90 -10.97
CA ASP A 40 8.48 7.01 -9.55
C ASP A 40 7.31 7.67 -8.77
N PRO A 41 6.43 6.87 -8.16
CA PRO A 41 5.32 7.37 -7.35
C PRO A 41 5.80 8.17 -6.14
N ASP A 42 6.93 7.80 -5.54
CA ASP A 42 7.49 8.50 -4.38
C ASP A 42 8.02 9.89 -4.77
N ALA A 43 8.67 10.01 -5.94
CA ALA A 43 9.05 11.30 -6.48
C ALA A 43 7.83 12.16 -6.82
N SER A 44 6.75 11.53 -7.28
CA SER A 44 5.48 12.22 -7.54
C SER A 44 4.87 12.75 -6.24
N ALA A 45 4.85 11.95 -5.18
CA ALA A 45 4.43 12.36 -3.84
C ALA A 45 5.29 13.51 -3.30
N ARG A 46 6.63 13.41 -3.43
CA ARG A 46 7.57 14.49 -3.07
C ARG A 46 7.26 15.79 -3.80
N ARG A 47 7.06 15.76 -5.12
CA ARG A 47 6.75 16.96 -5.91
C ARG A 47 5.46 17.62 -5.43
N ILE A 48 4.41 16.82 -5.18
CA ILE A 48 3.13 17.33 -4.66
C ILE A 48 3.32 17.95 -3.27
N ARG A 49 4.02 17.25 -2.37
CA ARG A 49 4.33 17.73 -1.01
C ARG A 49 5.07 19.07 -1.05
N THR A 50 6.13 19.19 -1.86
CA THR A 50 6.90 20.42 -2.01
C THR A 50 6.02 21.56 -2.54
N ALA A 51 5.24 21.31 -3.60
CA ALA A 51 4.36 22.33 -4.16
C ALA A 51 3.27 22.80 -3.18
N LEU A 52 2.70 21.88 -2.39
CA LEU A 52 1.74 22.22 -1.34
C LEU A 52 2.40 23.02 -0.22
N LYS A 53 3.59 22.64 0.22
CA LYS A 53 4.36 23.38 1.22
C LYS A 53 4.69 24.80 0.75
N GLU A 54 5.12 24.97 -0.50
CA GLU A 54 5.40 26.30 -1.07
C GLU A 54 4.15 27.19 -1.15
N ARG A 55 2.99 26.61 -1.46
CA ARG A 55 1.73 27.36 -1.63
C ARG A 55 1.02 27.65 -0.32
N THR A 56 1.20 26.82 0.70
CA THR A 56 0.39 26.86 1.94
C THR A 56 1.21 27.09 3.19
N GLY A 57 2.53 26.86 3.16
CA GLY A 57 3.40 26.86 4.32
C GLY A 57 3.22 25.67 5.27
N ALA A 58 2.32 24.72 4.94
CA ALA A 58 2.04 23.58 5.79
C ALA A 58 3.13 22.50 5.66
N GLU A 59 3.60 22.01 6.81
CA GLU A 59 4.37 20.76 6.88
C GLU A 59 3.40 19.59 6.91
N LEU A 60 3.39 18.81 5.83
CA LEU A 60 2.49 17.67 5.65
C LEU A 60 3.21 16.49 4.99
N ALA A 61 2.57 15.33 5.07
CA ALA A 61 2.91 14.17 4.27
C ALA A 61 1.93 14.01 3.11
N VAL A 62 2.37 13.31 2.06
CA VAL A 62 1.56 12.96 0.89
C VAL A 62 1.63 11.46 0.69
N VAL A 63 0.47 10.82 0.59
CA VAL A 63 0.30 9.42 0.23
C VAL A 63 -0.48 9.36 -1.08
N LEU A 64 0.07 8.65 -2.07
CA LEU A 64 -0.61 8.29 -3.30
C LEU A 64 -1.17 6.88 -3.13
N ALA A 65 -2.40 6.69 -3.57
CA ALA A 65 -3.12 5.42 -3.47
C ALA A 65 -3.35 4.81 -4.86
N ASP A 66 -3.46 3.49 -4.90
CA ASP A 66 -3.82 2.70 -6.07
C ASP A 66 -4.61 1.46 -5.62
N SER A 67 -5.61 1.05 -6.40
CA SER A 67 -6.56 0.01 -6.02
C SER A 67 -6.03 -1.37 -6.38
N GLU A 68 -5.94 -2.26 -5.39
CA GLU A 68 -5.44 -3.63 -5.58
C GLU A 68 -6.54 -4.65 -5.29
N ILE A 69 -6.58 -5.75 -6.04
CA ILE A 69 -7.55 -6.83 -5.82
C ILE A 69 -7.17 -7.59 -4.55
N LEU A 70 -8.09 -7.62 -3.59
CA LEU A 70 -7.95 -8.31 -2.31
C LEU A 70 -9.19 -9.16 -2.02
N GLY A 71 -9.03 -10.48 -2.08
CA GLY A 71 -10.14 -11.42 -1.84
C GLY A 71 -11.27 -11.23 -2.86
N PRO A 72 -12.54 -11.04 -2.41
CA PRO A 72 -13.68 -10.86 -3.30
C PRO A 72 -13.88 -9.41 -3.76
N GLY A 73 -12.92 -8.50 -3.55
CA GLY A 73 -13.06 -7.09 -3.90
C GLY A 73 -11.72 -6.41 -4.15
N SER A 74 -11.72 -5.08 -4.08
CA SER A 74 -10.51 -4.25 -4.15
C SER A 74 -10.35 -3.40 -2.89
N MET A 75 -9.11 -2.99 -2.63
CA MET A 75 -8.78 -2.03 -1.58
C MET A 75 -7.59 -1.17 -2.03
N ASP A 76 -7.65 0.10 -1.68
CA ASP A 76 -6.60 1.06 -1.98
C ASP A 76 -5.41 0.91 -1.03
N LEU A 77 -4.23 0.75 -1.61
CA LEU A 77 -2.96 0.65 -0.89
C LEU A 77 -2.06 1.82 -1.24
N ALA A 78 -1.12 2.14 -0.35
CA ALA A 78 -0.13 3.17 -0.62
C ALA A 78 0.81 2.73 -1.76
N THR A 79 0.84 3.52 -2.82
CA THR A 79 1.68 3.30 -4.01
C THR A 79 2.90 4.22 -4.04
N GLY A 80 2.78 5.40 -3.42
CA GLY A 80 3.89 6.35 -3.28
C GLY A 80 3.73 7.23 -2.05
N CYS A 81 4.82 7.57 -1.36
CA CYS A 81 4.78 8.32 -0.10
C CYS A 81 5.92 9.34 0.03
N SER A 82 5.62 10.49 0.64
CA SER A 82 6.61 11.47 1.07
C SER A 82 6.22 12.15 2.37
N GLY A 83 7.20 12.35 3.26
CA GLY A 83 7.00 12.99 4.56
C GLY A 83 6.47 12.08 5.67
N ILE A 84 6.20 10.79 5.39
CA ILE A 84 5.66 9.80 6.34
C ILE A 84 6.39 8.46 6.18
N GLN A 85 6.71 7.80 7.29
CA GLN A 85 7.16 6.40 7.27
C GLN A 85 5.98 5.48 6.93
N VAL A 86 6.15 4.63 5.93
CA VAL A 86 5.06 3.77 5.46
C VAL A 86 4.73 2.64 6.42
N VAL A 87 5.76 2.14 7.12
CA VAL A 87 5.64 1.09 8.12
C VAL A 87 5.92 1.70 9.47
N ASP A 88 5.01 1.47 10.41
CA ASP A 88 5.13 1.95 11.77
C ASP A 88 6.34 1.32 12.50
N SER A 89 7.07 2.16 13.23
CA SER A 89 8.19 1.77 14.09
C SER A 89 7.73 1.09 15.39
N ASN A 90 6.41 0.97 15.62
CA ASN A 90 5.80 0.32 16.79
C ASN A 90 6.22 -1.15 17.02
N PHE A 91 7.00 -1.76 16.12
CA PHE A 91 7.66 -3.03 16.36
C PHE A 91 8.54 -2.96 17.64
N GLY A 92 8.25 -3.84 18.60
CA GLY A 92 8.94 -3.86 19.89
C GLY A 92 8.39 -2.88 20.93
N ARG A 93 7.36 -2.08 20.63
CA ARG A 93 6.63 -1.35 21.68
C ARG A 93 5.89 -2.33 22.58
N THR A 94 5.77 -1.94 23.84
CA THR A 94 5.13 -2.76 24.86
C THR A 94 3.61 -2.69 24.76
N ASP A 95 2.94 -3.85 24.78
CA ASP A 95 1.49 -3.97 24.84
C ASP A 95 0.93 -3.65 26.23
N LEU A 96 -0.39 -3.80 26.39
CA LEU A 96 -1.11 -3.58 27.65
C LEU A 96 -0.63 -4.47 28.82
N TYR A 97 0.10 -5.54 28.55
CA TYR A 97 0.56 -6.53 29.52
C TYR A 97 2.08 -6.57 29.66
N GLY A 98 2.80 -5.56 29.15
CA GLY A 98 4.23 -5.51 29.29
C GLY A 98 5.00 -6.37 28.28
N GLN A 99 4.33 -6.99 27.31
CA GLN A 99 4.98 -7.80 26.28
C GLN A 99 5.34 -6.97 25.06
N PRO A 100 6.51 -7.16 24.44
CA PRO A 100 6.83 -6.46 23.19
C PRO A 100 5.89 -6.92 22.07
N LYS A 101 5.47 -5.99 21.21
CA LYS A 101 4.80 -6.27 19.95
C LYS A 101 5.82 -6.89 19.00
N ILE A 102 5.81 -8.23 18.91
CA ILE A 102 6.71 -9.01 18.05
C ILE A 102 6.09 -9.28 16.67
N ASP A 103 4.79 -9.05 16.52
CA ASP A 103 4.04 -9.39 15.31
C ASP A 103 3.28 -8.18 14.74
N GLY A 104 3.11 -8.16 13.42
CA GLY A 104 2.41 -7.11 12.69
C GLY A 104 3.21 -5.82 12.57
N MET A 105 3.84 -5.61 11.41
CA MET A 105 4.32 -4.30 11.00
C MET A 105 3.14 -3.56 10.36
N ASP A 106 2.63 -2.53 11.05
CA ASP A 106 1.45 -1.80 10.57
C ASP A 106 1.87 -0.92 9.40
N MET A 107 1.19 -1.06 8.27
CA MET A 107 1.45 -0.24 7.08
C MET A 107 0.59 1.02 7.14
N ILE A 108 0.94 1.97 8.03
CA ILE A 108 0.11 3.14 8.33
C ILE A 108 -0.26 3.97 7.09
N ALA A 109 0.61 4.05 6.08
CA ALA A 109 0.28 4.73 4.84
C ALA A 109 -0.80 4.00 4.03
N SER A 110 -0.79 2.66 4.02
CA SER A 110 -1.84 1.88 3.38
C SER A 110 -3.14 1.89 4.19
N GLU A 111 -3.07 1.92 5.52
CA GLU A 111 -4.27 2.11 6.37
C GLU A 111 -4.93 3.46 6.10
N LEU A 112 -4.12 4.53 5.96
CA LEU A 112 -4.59 5.85 5.54
C LEU A 112 -5.23 5.81 4.14
N ALA A 113 -4.59 5.15 3.17
CA ALA A 113 -5.12 5.02 1.82
C ALA A 113 -6.48 4.29 1.82
N ALA A 114 -6.54 3.12 2.44
CA ALA A 114 -7.75 2.30 2.52
C ALA A 114 -8.90 3.02 3.23
N GLY A 115 -8.62 3.69 4.36
CA GLY A 115 -9.62 4.48 5.08
C GLY A 115 -10.09 5.70 4.29
N SER A 116 -9.18 6.35 3.56
CA SER A 116 -9.49 7.52 2.74
C SER A 116 -10.28 7.17 1.48
N ALA A 117 -10.13 5.94 0.96
CA ALA A 117 -10.86 5.47 -0.23
C ALA A 117 -12.38 5.48 -0.06
N LEU A 118 -12.86 5.34 1.18
CA LEU A 118 -14.28 5.50 1.52
C LEU A 118 -14.81 6.93 1.23
N LEU A 119 -13.91 7.91 1.11
CA LEU A 119 -14.23 9.32 0.88
C LEU A 119 -13.84 9.79 -0.52
N PHE A 120 -12.65 9.41 -1.00
CA PHE A 120 -12.21 9.80 -2.34
C PHE A 120 -12.86 8.99 -3.47
N GLY A 121 -13.49 7.86 -3.13
CA GLY A 121 -14.25 7.04 -4.07
C GLY A 121 -13.36 6.20 -4.99
N GLN A 122 -13.97 5.50 -5.94
CA GLN A 122 -13.28 4.63 -6.90
C GLN A 122 -13.73 4.91 -8.34
N ALA A 123 -14.62 5.88 -8.54
CA ALA A 123 -15.22 6.21 -9.82
C ALA A 123 -14.87 7.66 -10.20
N ASP A 124 -15.86 8.53 -10.33
CA ASP A 124 -15.72 9.89 -10.85
C ASP A 124 -15.81 10.98 -9.76
N GLU A 125 -15.67 10.61 -8.48
CA GLU A 125 -15.89 11.53 -7.37
C GLU A 125 -14.89 12.70 -7.36
N GLN A 126 -13.64 12.46 -7.80
CA GLN A 126 -12.58 13.47 -7.94
C GLN A 126 -12.26 14.22 -6.62
N ILE A 127 -12.31 13.53 -5.48
CA ILE A 127 -12.14 14.16 -4.16
C ILE A 127 -10.79 13.78 -3.54
N PRO A 128 -9.79 14.66 -3.43
CA PRO A 128 -8.64 14.39 -2.58
C PRO A 128 -9.03 14.51 -1.09
N VAL A 129 -8.46 13.64 -0.25
CA VAL A 129 -8.77 13.57 1.20
C VAL A 129 -7.63 14.13 2.04
N VAL A 130 -7.96 14.87 3.10
CA VAL A 130 -7.00 15.35 4.11
C VAL A 130 -7.32 14.70 5.44
N VAL A 131 -6.35 13.96 5.98
CA VAL A 131 -6.43 13.36 7.33
C VAL A 131 -5.67 14.24 8.32
N ARG A 132 -6.26 14.50 9.49
CA ARG A 132 -5.67 15.31 10.57
C ARG A 132 -5.76 14.59 11.90
N GLY A 133 -4.76 14.81 12.76
CA GLY A 133 -4.73 14.29 14.13
C GLY A 133 -3.98 12.96 14.28
N LEU A 134 -3.42 12.43 13.19
CA LEU A 134 -2.53 11.27 13.24
C LEU A 134 -1.11 11.73 13.64
N GLU A 135 -0.54 11.07 14.63
CA GLU A 135 0.89 11.13 14.93
C GLU A 135 1.63 10.10 14.06
N TYR A 136 2.67 10.52 13.36
CA TYR A 136 3.47 9.66 12.50
C TYR A 136 4.93 10.13 12.47
N GLU A 137 5.84 9.20 12.17
CA GLU A 137 7.24 9.52 11.94
C GLU A 137 7.47 10.00 10.51
N SER A 138 8.39 10.96 10.35
CA SER A 138 8.80 11.40 9.02
C SER A 138 9.60 10.31 8.32
N GLY A 139 9.27 10.09 7.05
CA GLY A 139 9.91 9.09 6.21
C GLY A 139 9.70 9.41 4.74
N GLU A 140 10.33 8.63 3.88
CA GLU A 140 10.20 8.74 2.44
C GLU A 140 10.06 7.36 1.82
N GLY A 141 9.17 7.27 0.85
CA GLY A 141 9.04 6.14 -0.03
C GLY A 141 8.32 4.92 0.52
N VAL A 142 7.76 4.15 -0.41
CA VAL A 142 7.14 2.85 -0.11
C VAL A 142 8.23 1.76 -0.15
N PRO A 143 8.40 0.96 0.91
CA PRO A 143 9.41 -0.09 0.94
C PRO A 143 9.20 -1.13 -0.16
N ASN A 144 10.30 -1.57 -0.78
CA ASN A 144 10.29 -2.66 -1.74
C ASN A 144 9.95 -4.00 -1.04
N SER A 145 8.80 -4.58 -1.37
CA SER A 145 8.32 -5.86 -0.85
C SER A 145 8.84 -7.08 -1.64
N GLY A 146 9.26 -6.91 -2.90
CA GLY A 146 9.64 -7.99 -3.81
C GLY A 146 10.80 -8.87 -3.32
N GLY A 147 11.81 -8.26 -2.71
CA GLY A 147 12.92 -8.99 -2.09
C GLY A 147 12.52 -9.80 -0.84
N LEU A 148 11.52 -9.30 -0.11
CA LEU A 148 10.99 -9.92 1.10
C LEU A 148 10.08 -11.10 0.76
N ILE A 149 9.24 -10.98 -0.27
CA ILE A 149 8.27 -12.00 -0.68
C ILE A 149 8.97 -13.28 -1.12
N ARG A 150 10.02 -13.23 -1.96
CA ARG A 150 10.71 -14.45 -2.43
C ARG A 150 11.40 -15.22 -1.29
N ARG A 151 12.03 -14.51 -0.34
CA ARG A 151 12.67 -15.13 0.83
C ARG A 151 11.63 -15.60 1.85
N GLY A 152 10.60 -14.79 2.06
CA GLY A 152 9.47 -15.07 2.94
C GLY A 152 8.73 -16.32 2.51
N LEU A 153 8.28 -16.41 1.25
CA LEU A 153 7.57 -17.58 0.72
C LEU A 153 8.36 -18.88 0.93
N ARG A 154 9.66 -18.86 0.62
CA ARG A 154 10.52 -20.04 0.76
C ARG A 154 10.62 -20.49 2.21
N LYS A 155 10.76 -19.54 3.14
CA LYS A 155 10.90 -19.80 4.57
C LYS A 155 9.56 -20.18 5.21
N THR A 156 8.45 -19.58 4.78
CA THR A 156 7.09 -19.94 5.19
C THR A 156 6.75 -21.35 4.76
N ILE A 157 6.98 -21.71 3.48
CA ILE A 157 6.78 -23.09 3.02
C ILE A 157 7.60 -24.06 3.88
N GLN A 158 8.89 -23.78 4.10
CA GLN A 158 9.75 -24.63 4.90
C GLN A 158 9.27 -24.78 6.36
N LEU A 159 8.87 -23.69 7.02
CA LEU A 159 8.38 -23.70 8.40
C LEU A 159 7.01 -24.37 8.53
N THR A 160 6.09 -24.11 7.60
CA THR A 160 4.78 -24.76 7.55
C THR A 160 4.92 -26.25 7.31
N THR A 161 5.82 -26.68 6.42
CA THR A 161 6.12 -28.10 6.22
C THR A 161 6.72 -28.73 7.49
N GLN A 162 7.62 -28.04 8.19
CA GLN A 162 8.19 -28.53 9.46
C GLN A 162 7.16 -28.62 10.58
N LEU A 163 6.25 -27.66 10.69
CA LEU A 163 5.14 -27.67 11.65
C LEU A 163 4.16 -28.80 11.37
N LYS A 164 3.70 -28.94 10.11
CA LYS A 164 2.81 -30.04 9.72
C LYS A 164 3.46 -31.41 9.83
N ALA A 165 4.75 -31.55 9.52
CA ALA A 165 5.44 -32.81 9.69
C ALA A 165 5.47 -33.27 11.17
N ARG A 166 5.50 -32.34 12.13
CA ARG A 166 5.44 -32.64 13.57
C ARG A 166 4.05 -33.00 14.09
N GLU A 167 2.99 -32.73 13.34
CA GLU A 167 1.63 -33.17 13.68
C GLU A 167 1.35 -34.60 13.18
N TRP A 168 2.19 -35.13 12.28
CA TRP A 168 2.00 -36.42 11.60
C TRP A 168 2.88 -37.54 12.18
N PHE A 169 3.76 -37.23 13.12
CA PHE A 169 4.61 -38.16 13.89
C PHE A 169 4.47 -37.87 15.38
#